data_AF-A0A3N5RSP1-F1
#
_entry.id   AF-A0A3N5RSP1-F1
#
_cell.length_a   1.000
_cell.length_b   1.000
_cell.length_c   1.000
_cell.angle_alpha   90.00
_cell.angle_beta   90.00
_cell.angle_gamma   90.00
#
_symmetry.space_group_name_H-M   'P 1'
#
loop_
_entity.id
_entity.type
_entity.pdbx_description
1 polymer ?
#
loop_
_entity_poly.entity_id
_entity_poly.type
_entity_poly.pdbx_seq_one_letter_code
_entity_poly.pdbx_strand_id
1 'polypeptide(L)'
;RPMLSLDEAENTHGTTEDPLEQLVQKEQLERMAVILAKLPEDQRELLRLRFTAELSYAEIGDLLGRSEAAVKMAVRRLLHQMYEKWEVK
;
A
#
# COMPACT_ATOMS: atom_id res chain seq x y z
N ARG A 1 -46.90 -2.17 -11.49
CA ARG A 1 -45.44 -2.35 -11.31
C ARG A 1 -44.78 -1.73 -12.53
N PRO A 2 -44.22 -0.51 -12.46
CA PRO A 2 -43.41 -0.04 -13.56
C PRO A 2 -42.10 -0.84 -13.54
N MET A 3 -41.82 -1.48 -14.66
CA MET A 3 -40.58 -2.20 -14.91
C MET A 3 -39.60 -1.16 -15.42
N LEU A 4 -38.70 -0.69 -14.55
CA LEU A 4 -37.59 0.18 -14.95
C LEU A 4 -36.82 -0.54 -16.06
N SER A 5 -36.68 0.15 -17.19
CA SER A 5 -35.85 -0.30 -18.29
C SER A 5 -34.40 -0.39 -17.81
N LEU A 6 -33.66 -1.44 -18.19
CA LEU A 6 -32.23 -1.56 -17.89
C LEU A 6 -31.42 -0.35 -18.38
N ASP A 7 -31.95 0.37 -19.38
CA ASP A 7 -31.38 1.57 -19.98
C ASP A 7 -31.46 2.80 -19.05
N GLU A 8 -32.38 2.80 -18.07
CA GLU A 8 -32.55 3.92 -17.12
C GLU A 8 -31.64 3.78 -15.89
N ALA A 9 -31.03 2.61 -15.66
CA ALA A 9 -30.15 2.36 -14.53
C ALA A 9 -28.70 2.87 -14.75
N GLU A 10 -28.30 3.16 -15.99
CA GLU A 10 -26.93 3.58 -16.30
C GLU A 10 -26.61 5.02 -15.84
N ASN A 11 -27.62 5.85 -15.58
CA ASN A 11 -27.42 7.26 -15.19
C ASN A 11 -27.48 7.49 -13.68
N THR A 12 -26.84 6.60 -12.92
CA THR A 12 -26.52 6.86 -11.51
C THR A 12 -25.02 7.17 -11.38
N HIS A 13 -24.53 8.15 -12.15
CA HIS A 13 -23.25 8.80 -11.89
C HIS A 13 -23.37 9.72 -10.66
N GLY A 14 -23.73 9.10 -9.53
CA GLY A 14 -23.44 9.62 -8.20
C GLY A 14 -21.95 9.45 -7.94
N THR A 15 -21.43 10.32 -7.09
CA THR A 15 -20.02 10.52 -6.70
C THR A 15 -19.38 9.33 -5.96
N THR A 16 -19.82 8.12 -6.26
CA THR A 16 -19.34 6.83 -5.76
C THR A 16 -18.53 6.17 -6.87
N GLU A 17 -17.25 5.90 -6.61
CA GLU A 17 -16.36 5.13 -7.48
C GLU A 17 -17.08 3.91 -8.07
N ASP A 18 -16.79 3.57 -9.33
CA ASP A 18 -17.39 2.44 -10.04
C ASP A 18 -17.31 1.17 -9.16
N PRO A 19 -18.40 0.40 -8.96
CA PRO A 19 -18.35 -0.86 -8.20
C PRO A 19 -17.20 -1.80 -8.60
N LEU A 20 -16.80 -1.80 -9.87
CA LEU A 20 -15.64 -2.54 -10.34
C LEU A 20 -14.31 -1.95 -9.81
N GLU A 21 -14.17 -0.63 -9.81
CA GLU A 21 -13.01 0.05 -9.24
C GLU A 21 -12.87 -0.23 -7.74
N GLN A 22 -13.98 -0.20 -6.99
CA GLN A 22 -13.98 -0.52 -5.56
C GLN A 22 -13.53 -1.97 -5.30
N LEU A 23 -13.97 -2.92 -6.13
CA LEU A 23 -13.55 -4.32 -6.02
C LEU A 23 -12.04 -4.46 -6.27
N VAL A 24 -11.52 -3.84 -7.32
CA VAL A 24 -10.08 -3.85 -7.65
C VAL A 24 -9.26 -3.23 -6.50
N GLN A 25 -9.69 -2.09 -5.96
CA GLN A 25 -9.01 -1.45 -4.83
C GLN A 25 -8.98 -2.36 -3.58
N LYS A 26 -10.10 -3.03 -3.29
CA LYS A 26 -10.18 -3.97 -2.17
C LYS A 26 -9.19 -5.13 -2.34
N GLU A 27 -9.14 -5.74 -3.51
CA GLU A 27 -8.19 -6.82 -3.82
C GLU A 27 -6.73 -6.36 -3.69
N GLN A 28 -6.43 -5.13 -4.14
CA GLN A 28 -5.11 -4.52 -4.00
C GLN A 28 -4.73 -4.31 -2.53
N LEU A 29 -5.65 -3.79 -1.70
CA LEU A 29 -5.42 -3.59 -0.27
C LEU A 29 -5.20 -4.92 0.46
N GLU A 30 -6.02 -5.93 0.17
CA GLU A 30 -5.89 -7.27 0.76
C GLU A 30 -4.53 -7.89 0.40
N ARG A 31 -4.11 -7.78 -0.86
CA ARG A 31 -2.81 -8.27 -1.32
C ARG A 31 -1.65 -7.56 -0.62
N MET A 32 -1.73 -6.24 -0.47
CA MET A 32 -0.69 -5.46 0.22
C MET A 32 -0.62 -5.85 1.69
N ALA A 33 -1.77 -6.03 2.35
CA ALA A 33 -1.85 -6.46 3.74
C ALA A 33 -1.16 -7.80 3.97
N VAL A 34 -1.33 -8.76 3.05
CA VAL A 34 -0.63 -10.06 3.10
C VAL A 34 0.89 -9.90 2.98
N ILE A 35 1.38 -9.01 2.11
CA ILE A 35 2.82 -8.75 1.96
C ILE A 35 3.39 -8.14 3.24
N LEU A 36 2.72 -7.11 3.78
CA LEU A 36 3.12 -6.43 5.02
C LEU A 36 3.13 -7.38 6.23
N ALA A 37 2.14 -8.26 6.34
CA ALA A 37 2.05 -9.25 7.41
C ALA A 37 3.24 -10.24 7.39
N LYS A 38 3.80 -10.53 6.22
CA LYS A 38 4.94 -11.43 6.04
C LYS A 38 6.31 -10.75 6.21
N LEU A 39 6.36 -9.44 6.43
CA LEU A 39 7.62 -8.75 6.69
C LEU A 39 8.13 -9.08 8.10
N PRO A 40 9.44 -9.26 8.30
CA PRO A 40 10.06 -9.22 9.63
C PRO A 40 9.73 -7.91 10.36
N GLU A 41 9.70 -7.95 11.69
CA GLU A 41 9.32 -6.79 12.51
C GLU A 41 10.20 -5.57 12.23
N ASP A 42 11.52 -5.76 12.15
CA ASP A 42 12.47 -4.68 11.81
C ASP A 42 12.17 -4.00 10.46
N GLN A 43 11.63 -4.75 9.49
CA GLN A 43 11.25 -4.20 8.19
C GLN A 43 9.94 -3.41 8.31
N ARG A 44 8.97 -3.88 9.12
CA ARG A 44 7.74 -3.12 9.40
C ARG A 44 8.03 -1.83 10.17
N GLU A 45 8.89 -1.88 11.17
CA GLU A 45 9.33 -0.69 11.92
C GLU A 45 9.95 0.32 10.97
N LEU A 46 10.82 -0.12 10.07
CA LEU A 46 11.47 0.77 9.11
C LEU A 46 10.46 1.47 8.18
N LEU A 47 9.39 0.77 7.77
CA LEU A 47 8.29 1.40 7.01
C LEU A 47 7.48 2.37 7.86
N ARG A 48 7.16 2.00 9.11
CA ARG A 48 6.43 2.89 10.04
C ARG A 48 7.20 4.18 10.29
N LEU A 49 8.49 4.09 10.59
CA LEU A 49 9.33 5.27 10.80
C LEU A 49 9.36 6.16 9.56
N ARG A 50 9.50 5.57 8.36
CA ARG A 50 9.62 6.35 7.11
C ARG A 50 8.29 6.95 6.63
N PHE A 51 7.19 6.22 6.70
CA PHE A 51 5.93 6.56 6.03
C PHE A 51 4.78 6.90 6.99
N THR A 52 4.81 6.43 8.24
CA THR A 52 3.80 6.78 9.25
C THR A 52 4.26 7.92 10.15
N ALA A 53 5.52 7.86 10.61
CA ALA A 53 6.13 8.94 11.40
C ALA A 53 6.83 10.00 10.54
N GLU A 54 6.85 9.81 9.21
CA GLU A 54 7.42 10.74 8.22
C GLU A 54 8.88 11.15 8.46
N LEU A 55 9.65 10.34 9.19
CA LEU A 55 11.05 10.64 9.48
C LEU A 55 11.90 10.57 8.21
N SER A 56 12.89 11.47 8.12
CA SER A 56 13.93 11.42 7.12
C SER A 56 14.87 10.23 7.34
N TYR A 57 15.64 9.85 6.31
CA TYR A 57 16.62 8.76 6.43
C TYR A 57 17.70 9.08 7.46
N ALA A 58 18.02 10.36 7.67
CA ALA A 58 19.01 10.80 8.66
C ALA A 58 18.46 10.61 10.08
N GLU A 59 17.25 11.07 10.36
CA GLU A 59 16.60 10.90 11.68
C GLU A 59 16.39 9.43 12.05
N ILE A 60 16.03 8.59 11.07
CA ILE A 60 15.95 7.14 11.27
C ILE A 60 17.34 6.55 11.55
N GLY A 61 18.37 7.06 10.88
CA GLY A 61 19.76 6.65 11.11
C GLY A 61 20.19 6.94 12.54
N ASP A 62 19.96 8.17 13.01
CA ASP A 62 20.25 8.60 14.37
C ASP A 62 19.50 7.76 15.41
N LEU A 63 18.21 7.49 15.17
CA LEU A 63 17.38 6.66 16.06
C LEU A 63 17.87 5.20 16.15
N LEU A 64 18.34 4.62 15.03
CA LEU A 64 18.73 3.21 14.94
C LEU A 64 20.24 2.97 15.09
N GLY A 65 21.05 4.03 15.30
CA GLY A 65 22.51 3.93 15.34
C GLY A 65 23.12 3.48 14.01
N ARG A 66 22.56 3.93 12.88
CA ARG A 66 22.98 3.58 11.51
C ARG A 66 23.27 4.84 10.71
N SER A 67 24.10 4.73 9.68
CA SER A 67 24.27 5.86 8.75
C SER A 67 23.02 6.08 7.89
N GLU A 68 22.76 7.33 7.51
CA GLU A 68 21.68 7.70 6.57
C GLU A 68 21.72 6.84 5.30
N ALA A 69 22.91 6.63 4.73
CA ALA A 69 23.10 5.82 3.53
C ALA A 69 22.68 4.35 3.74
N ALA A 70 22.99 3.77 4.92
CA ALA A 70 22.59 2.41 5.25
C ALA A 70 21.06 2.30 5.38
N VAL A 71 20.40 3.29 5.99
CA VAL A 71 18.94 3.36 6.09
C VAL A 71 18.31 3.47 4.71
N LYS A 72 18.79 4.39 3.86
CA LYS A 72 18.31 4.57 2.49
C LYS A 72 18.39 3.27 1.68
N MET A 73 19.50 2.55 1.81
CA MET A 73 19.68 1.25 1.15
C MET A 73 18.76 0.16 1.73
N ALA A 74 18.54 0.14 3.04
CA ALA A 74 17.61 -0.78 3.66
C ALA A 74 16.16 -0.56 3.16
N VAL A 75 15.70 0.70 3.13
CA VAL A 75 14.37 1.05 2.62
C VAL A 75 14.23 0.70 1.14
N ARG A 76 15.22 1.04 0.31
CA ARG A 76 15.19 0.69 -1.13
C ARG A 76 15.08 -0.81 -1.36
N ARG A 77 15.89 -1.61 -0.66
CA ARG A 77 15.83 -3.09 -0.78
C ARG A 77 14.51 -3.64 -0.30
N LEU A 78 13.96 -3.09 0.79
CA LEU A 78 12.65 -3.49 1.31
C LEU A 78 11.53 -3.24 0.31
N LEU A 79 11.47 -2.03 -0.27
CA LEU A 79 10.48 -1.69 -1.29
C LEU A 79 10.61 -2.59 -2.53
N HIS A 80 11.82 -2.88 -2.97
CA HIS A 80 12.05 -3.82 -4.07
C HIS A 80 11.55 -5.23 -3.72
N GLN A 81 11.86 -5.74 -2.53
CA GLN A 81 11.34 -7.04 -2.06
C GLN A 81 9.80 -7.07 -2.02
N MET A 82 9.16 -5.98 -1.58
CA MET A 82 7.70 -5.87 -1.57
C MET A 82 7.12 -5.87 -2.99
N TYR A 83 7.76 -5.16 -3.92
CA TYR A 83 7.37 -5.14 -5.33
C TYR A 83 7.47 -6.53 -5.97
N GLU A 84 8.58 -7.25 -5.77
CA GLU A 84 8.72 -8.61 -6.28
C GLU A 84 7.61 -9.53 -5.72
N LYS A 85 7.27 -9.41 -4.44
CA LYS A 85 6.16 -10.17 -3.83
C LYS A 85 4.77 -9.77 -4.36
N TRP A 86 4.62 -8.55 -4.87
CA TRP A 86 3.37 -8.05 -5.44
C TRP A 86 3.13 -8.58 -6.85
N GLU A 87 4.18 -8.66 -7.67
CA GLU A 87 4.12 -9.15 -9.05
C GLU A 87 3.92 -10.67 -9.14
N VAL A 88 4.35 -11.42 -8.12
CA VAL A 88 4.14 -12.87 -8.07
C VAL A 88 2.66 -13.19 -7.86
N LYS A 89 2.01 -13.77 -8.89
CA LYS A 89 0.65 -14.32 -8.84
C LYS A 89 0.57 -15.57 -7.98
#